data_AF-A0A2V2S6V7-F1
#
_entry.id   AF-A0A2V2S6V7-F1
#
_cell.length_a   1.000
_cell.length_b   1.000
_cell.length_c   1.000
_cell.angle_alpha   90.00
_cell.angle_beta   90.00
_cell.angle_gamma   90.00
#
_symmetry.space_group_name_H-M   'P 1'
#
loop_
_entity.id
_entity.type
_entity.pdbx_description
1 polymer ?
#
loop_
_entity_poly.entity_id
_entity_poly.type
_entity_poly.pdbx_seq_one_letter_code
_entity_poly.pdbx_strand_id
1 'polypeptide(L)'
;MYIQSSNETLMQSLSRDEIATLDLLAYLYLKYGQARRACVYLKFLVSLCPDSARLYRSYSLALLMDGCTEEAEQFASLSLALAASPSERAVSHLLLCFVFHKLGRPLDAEVSSAQFIQERNQIGEIS
;
A
#
# COMPACT_ATOMS: atom_id res chain seq x y z
N MET A 1 -9.42 -2.89 26.78
CA MET A 1 -8.95 -2.59 25.41
C MET A 1 -8.38 -3.89 24.83
N TYR A 2 -9.23 -4.70 24.19
CA TYR A 2 -8.98 -6.12 23.83
C TYR A 2 -9.00 -6.28 22.30
N ILE A 3 -8.02 -5.71 21.58
CA ILE A 3 -7.91 -5.89 20.12
C ILE A 3 -6.64 -6.67 19.73
N GLN A 4 -5.64 -6.76 20.61
CA GLN A 4 -4.39 -7.47 20.32
C GLN A 4 -4.53 -9.00 20.31
N SER A 5 -5.41 -9.60 21.13
CA SER A 5 -5.45 -11.07 21.27
C SER A 5 -6.00 -11.79 20.03
N SER A 6 -6.88 -11.17 19.25
CA SER A 6 -7.47 -11.81 18.06
C SER A 6 -6.47 -11.90 16.89
N ASN A 7 -5.64 -10.87 16.68
CA ASN A 7 -4.65 -10.87 15.60
C ASN A 7 -3.48 -11.81 15.90
N GLU A 8 -3.04 -11.94 17.16
CA GLU A 8 -2.02 -12.91 17.57
C GLU A 8 -2.48 -14.36 17.37
N THR A 9 -3.75 -14.66 17.67
CA THR A 9 -4.35 -16.00 17.48
C THR A 9 -4.50 -16.35 15.99
N LEU A 10 -4.79 -15.36 15.13
CA LEU A 10 -4.86 -15.53 13.67
C LEU A 10 -3.48 -15.69 13.03
N MET A 11 -2.48 -14.94 13.48
CA MET A 11 -1.07 -15.13 13.07
C MET A 11 -0.56 -16.53 13.43
N GLN A 12 -1.06 -17.13 14.51
CA GLN A 12 -0.72 -18.50 14.90
C GLN A 12 -1.42 -19.58 14.06
N SER A 13 -2.45 -19.22 13.27
CA SER A 13 -3.28 -20.18 12.52
C SER A 13 -2.90 -20.34 11.05
N LEU A 14 -2.26 -19.34 10.45
CA LEU A 14 -1.83 -19.36 9.06
C LEU A 14 -0.31 -19.49 8.97
N SER A 15 0.13 -20.49 8.23
CA SER A 15 1.53 -20.67 7.86
C SER A 15 2.04 -19.49 7.02
N ARG A 16 3.36 -19.29 7.05
CA ARG A 16 4.05 -18.32 6.19
C ARG A 16 3.71 -18.50 4.71
N ASP A 17 3.52 -19.75 4.28
CA ASP A 17 3.21 -20.10 2.90
C ASP A 17 1.79 -19.68 2.51
N GLU A 18 0.83 -19.75 3.43
CA GLU A 18 -0.52 -19.26 3.19
C GLU A 18 -0.54 -17.73 3.06
N ILE A 19 0.19 -17.00 3.90
CA ILE A 19 0.34 -15.54 3.77
C ILE A 19 0.96 -15.18 2.41
N ALA A 20 2.02 -15.88 2.01
CA ALA A 20 2.67 -15.66 0.72
C ALA A 20 1.73 -15.99 -0.47
N THR A 21 0.91 -17.03 -0.34
CA THR A 21 -0.07 -17.41 -1.36
C THR A 21 -1.16 -16.35 -1.53
N LEU A 22 -1.67 -15.81 -0.43
CA LEU A 22 -2.67 -14.73 -0.46
C LEU A 22 -2.10 -13.45 -1.07
N ASP A 23 -0.85 -13.12 -0.76
CA ASP A 23 -0.14 -11.98 -1.34
C ASP A 23 0.06 -12.13 -2.86
N LEU A 24 0.47 -13.32 -3.32
CA LEU A 24 0.58 -13.63 -4.74
C LEU A 24 -0.78 -13.52 -5.45
N LEU A 25 -1.85 -14.06 -4.85
CA LEU A 25 -3.21 -13.96 -5.40
C LEU A 25 -3.64 -12.50 -5.52
N ALA A 26 -3.45 -11.69 -4.48
CA ALA A 26 -3.74 -10.26 -4.51
C ALA A 26 -3.00 -9.54 -5.65
N TYR A 27 -1.70 -9.82 -5.80
CA TYR A 27 -0.88 -9.29 -6.88
C TYR A 27 -1.42 -9.69 -8.27
N LEU A 28 -1.80 -10.97 -8.45
CA LEU A 28 -2.37 -11.44 -9.72
C LEU A 28 -3.70 -10.75 -10.03
N TYR A 29 -4.58 -10.60 -9.03
CA TYR A 29 -5.83 -9.88 -9.22
C TYR A 29 -5.61 -8.42 -9.62
N LEU A 30 -4.65 -7.72 -9.01
CA LEU A 30 -4.24 -6.37 -9.44
C LEU A 30 -3.75 -6.37 -10.89
N LYS A 31 -2.85 -7.28 -11.24
CA LYS A 31 -2.25 -7.38 -12.58
C LYS A 31 -3.29 -7.57 -13.69
N TYR A 32 -4.38 -8.27 -13.40
CA TYR A 32 -5.47 -8.52 -14.34
C TYR A 32 -6.68 -7.60 -14.14
N GLY A 33 -6.51 -6.48 -13.44
CA GLY A 33 -7.56 -5.45 -13.30
C GLY A 33 -8.73 -5.83 -12.40
N GLN A 34 -8.63 -6.93 -11.66
CA GLN A 34 -9.66 -7.41 -10.74
C GLN A 34 -9.50 -6.77 -9.35
N ALA A 35 -9.51 -5.44 -9.32
CA ALA A 35 -9.20 -4.61 -8.15
C ALA A 35 -10.01 -4.99 -6.91
N ARG A 36 -11.33 -5.14 -7.04
CA ARG A 36 -12.21 -5.57 -5.95
C ARG A 36 -11.80 -6.90 -5.30
N ARG A 37 -11.36 -7.88 -6.10
CA ARG A 37 -10.89 -9.17 -5.57
C ARG A 37 -9.57 -9.00 -4.85
N ALA A 38 -8.66 -8.19 -5.38
CA ALA A 38 -7.41 -7.86 -4.69
C ALA A 38 -7.66 -7.21 -3.33
N CYS A 39 -8.60 -6.28 -3.23
CA CYS A 39 -8.97 -5.62 -1.96
C CYS A 39 -9.35 -6.61 -0.86
N VAL A 40 -10.07 -7.70 -1.19
CA VAL A 40 -10.48 -8.72 -0.21
C VAL A 40 -9.25 -9.35 0.47
N TYR A 41 -8.28 -9.80 -0.33
CA TYR A 41 -7.07 -10.44 0.20
C TYR A 41 -6.15 -9.44 0.88
N LEU A 42 -6.01 -8.23 0.31
CA LEU A 42 -5.14 -7.19 0.86
C LEU A 42 -5.65 -6.66 2.21
N LYS A 43 -6.97 -6.50 2.37
CA LYS A 43 -7.59 -6.17 3.67
C LYS A 43 -7.22 -7.17 4.75
N PHE A 44 -7.22 -8.46 4.40
CA PHE A 44 -6.82 -9.51 5.33
C PHE A 44 -5.31 -9.47 5.62
N LEU A 45 -4.47 -9.38 4.58
CA LEU A 45 -3.02 -9.33 4.70
C LEU A 45 -2.52 -8.15 5.56
N VAL A 46 -3.11 -6.95 5.44
CA VAL A 46 -2.71 -5.81 6.27
C VAL A 46 -3.10 -6.00 7.74
N SER A 47 -4.12 -6.80 8.04
CA SER A 47 -4.47 -7.14 9.43
C SER A 47 -3.50 -8.14 10.06
N LEU A 48 -2.90 -9.01 9.24
CA LEU A 48 -1.89 -9.99 9.67
C LEU A 48 -0.48 -9.40 9.75
N CYS A 49 -0.18 -8.44 8.88
CA CYS A 49 1.15 -7.82 8.77
C CYS A 49 1.02 -6.30 8.85
N PRO A 50 0.67 -5.75 10.02
CA PRO A 50 0.32 -4.33 10.19
C PRO A 50 1.49 -3.36 10.00
N ASP A 51 2.73 -3.86 9.95
CA ASP A 51 3.94 -3.05 9.77
C ASP A 51 4.49 -3.12 8.33
N SER A 52 3.75 -3.74 7.40
CA SER A 52 4.21 -3.89 6.02
C SER A 52 3.78 -2.73 5.13
N ALA A 53 4.68 -1.76 4.93
CA ALA A 53 4.51 -0.67 3.96
C ALA A 53 4.06 -1.18 2.58
N ARG A 54 4.69 -2.27 2.10
CA ARG A 54 4.40 -2.90 0.81
C ARG A 54 2.95 -3.37 0.68
N LEU A 55 2.37 -3.94 1.74
CA LEU A 55 0.99 -4.41 1.72
C LEU A 55 0.00 -3.25 1.70
N TYR A 56 0.24 -2.19 2.49
CA TYR A 56 -0.58 -0.98 2.42
C TYR A 56 -0.51 -0.29 1.06
N ARG A 57 0.68 -0.22 0.46
CA ARG A 57 0.84 0.27 -0.92
C ARG A 57 -0.01 -0.51 -1.91
N SER A 58 0.04 -1.84 -1.84
CA SER A 58 -0.70 -2.70 -2.75
C SER A 58 -2.21 -2.56 -2.50
N TYR A 59 -2.63 -2.41 -1.26
CA TYR A 59 -4.03 -2.21 -0.90
C TYR A 59 -4.56 -0.86 -1.39
N SER A 60 -3.80 0.22 -1.18
CA SER A 60 -4.12 1.54 -1.70
C SER A 60 -4.25 1.53 -3.23
N LEU A 61 -3.33 0.86 -3.95
CA LEU A 61 -3.45 0.70 -5.40
C LEU A 61 -4.73 -0.05 -5.80
N ALA A 62 -5.09 -1.12 -5.08
CA ALA A 62 -6.32 -1.87 -5.34
C ALA A 62 -7.56 -0.99 -5.12
N LEU A 63 -7.60 -0.22 -4.04
CA LEU A 63 -8.69 0.70 -3.72
C LEU A 63 -8.82 1.81 -4.78
N LEU A 64 -7.69 2.39 -5.20
CA LEU A 64 -7.66 3.39 -6.26
C LEU A 64 -8.22 2.84 -7.59
N MET A 65 -7.88 1.59 -7.93
CA MET A 65 -8.40 0.92 -9.12
C MET A 65 -9.88 0.53 -8.99
N ASP A 66 -10.38 0.22 -7.79
CA ASP A 66 -11.81 -0.04 -7.53
C ASP A 66 -12.65 1.24 -7.43
N GLY A 67 -12.00 2.41 -7.37
CA GLY A 67 -12.64 3.72 -7.26
C GLY A 67 -12.84 4.23 -5.82
N CYS A 68 -12.41 3.47 -4.82
CA CYS A 68 -12.43 3.82 -3.40
C CYS A 68 -11.28 4.79 -3.06
N THR A 69 -11.33 5.98 -3.64
CA THR A 69 -10.17 6.90 -3.71
C THR A 69 -9.79 7.48 -2.34
N GLU A 70 -10.77 7.78 -1.48
CA GLU A 70 -10.55 8.31 -0.13
C GLU A 70 -9.86 7.27 0.77
N GLU A 71 -10.28 6.00 0.68
CA GLU A 71 -9.63 4.91 1.41
C GLU A 71 -8.23 4.65 0.87
N ALA A 72 -8.03 4.78 -0.45
CA ALA A 72 -6.72 4.68 -1.08
C ALA A 72 -5.73 5.71 -0.52
N GLU A 73 -6.18 6.94 -0.24
CA GLU A 73 -5.35 8.00 0.40
C GLU A 73 -4.83 7.56 1.77
N GLN A 74 -5.72 7.02 2.60
CA GLN A 74 -5.37 6.59 3.96
C GLN A 74 -4.28 5.52 3.93
N PHE A 75 -4.44 4.50 3.08
CA PHE A 75 -3.48 3.41 2.97
C PHE A 75 -2.19 3.80 2.24
N ALA A 76 -2.23 4.75 1.30
CA ALA A 76 -1.02 5.30 0.70
C ALA A 76 -0.20 6.09 1.75
N SER A 77 -0.87 6.87 2.60
CA SER A 77 -0.24 7.62 3.68
C SER A 77 0.38 6.70 4.73
N LEU A 78 -0.30 5.59 5.07
CA LEU A 78 0.23 4.59 5.98
C LEU A 78 1.43 3.83 5.39
N SER A 79 1.38 3.50 4.09
CA SER A 79 2.52 2.97 3.36
C SER A 79 3.74 3.89 3.46
N LEU A 80 3.52 5.20 3.26
CA LEU A 80 4.60 6.19 3.36
C LEU A 80 5.16 6.27 4.78
N ALA A 81 4.31 6.29 5.80
CA ALA A 81 4.74 6.35 7.20
C ALA A 81 5.59 5.15 7.64
N LEU A 82 5.38 3.98 7.02
CA LEU A 82 6.09 2.74 7.32
C LEU A 82 7.28 2.46 6.39
N ALA A 83 7.47 3.29 5.35
CA ALA A 83 8.52 3.08 4.36
C ALA A 83 9.91 3.31 4.97
N ALA A 84 10.78 2.31 4.89
CA ALA A 84 12.09 2.32 5.53
C ALA A 84 13.21 2.85 4.63
N SER A 85 12.98 2.93 3.31
CA SER A 85 13.99 3.33 2.33
C SER A 85 13.51 4.44 1.39
N PRO A 86 14.44 5.21 0.78
CA PRO A 86 14.08 6.18 -0.25
C PRO A 86 13.27 5.58 -1.40
N SER A 87 13.60 4.35 -1.82
CA SER A 87 12.84 3.64 -2.87
C SER A 87 11.39 3.39 -2.47
N GLU A 88 11.14 2.93 -1.24
CA GLU A 88 9.77 2.69 -0.76
C GLU A 88 8.98 3.98 -0.58
N ARG A 89 9.63 5.05 -0.08
CA ARG A 89 9.00 6.37 0.04
C ARG A 89 8.67 6.95 -1.33
N ALA A 90 9.58 6.85 -2.31
CA ALA A 90 9.33 7.28 -3.67
C ALA A 90 8.06 6.64 -4.24
N VAL A 91 7.94 5.31 -4.17
CA VAL A 91 6.75 4.63 -4.70
C VAL A 91 5.48 5.04 -3.97
N SER A 92 5.55 5.29 -2.65
CA SER A 92 4.38 5.76 -1.87
C SER A 92 3.96 7.18 -2.26
N HIS A 93 4.92 8.09 -2.50
CA HIS A 93 4.64 9.43 -3.01
C HIS A 93 4.05 9.42 -4.43
N LEU A 94 4.53 8.52 -5.30
CA LEU A 94 3.94 8.33 -6.62
C LEU A 94 2.46 7.88 -6.52
N LEU A 95 2.16 6.98 -5.59
CA LEU A 95 0.78 6.54 -5.36
C LEU A 95 -0.10 7.67 -4.81
N LEU A 96 0.38 8.45 -3.84
CA LEU A 96 -0.32 9.64 -3.35
C LEU A 96 -0.58 10.66 -4.46
N CYS A 97 0.36 10.86 -5.37
CA CYS A 97 0.15 11.72 -6.54
C CYS A 97 -1.06 11.27 -7.38
N PHE A 98 -1.17 9.96 -7.68
CA PHE A 98 -2.32 9.43 -8.41
C PHE A 98 -3.63 9.55 -7.62
N VAL A 99 -3.59 9.31 -6.31
CA VAL A 99 -4.75 9.46 -5.43
C VAL A 99 -5.24 10.92 -5.42
N PHE A 100 -4.34 11.88 -5.19
CA PHE A 100 -4.70 13.30 -5.17
C PHE A 100 -5.20 13.80 -6.52
N HIS A 101 -4.64 13.29 -7.62
CA HIS A 101 -5.17 13.58 -8.95
C HIS A 101 -6.62 13.09 -9.11
N LYS A 102 -6.94 11.89 -8.64
CA LYS A 102 -8.31 11.33 -8.67
C LYS A 102 -9.28 12.07 -7.74
N LEU A 103 -8.79 12.58 -6.61
CA LEU A 103 -9.57 13.40 -5.67
C LEU A 103 -9.77 14.85 -6.13
N GLY A 104 -9.14 15.29 -7.22
CA GLY A 104 -9.20 16.68 -7.67
C GLY A 104 -8.42 17.64 -6.76
N ARG A 105 -7.34 17.16 -6.13
CA ARG A 105 -6.45 17.91 -5.22
C ARG A 105 -5.09 18.18 -5.90
N PRO A 106 -5.01 19.09 -6.89
CA PRO A 106 -3.83 19.25 -7.74
C PRO A 106 -2.59 19.72 -6.96
N LEU A 107 -2.75 20.59 -5.96
CA LEU A 107 -1.62 21.07 -5.15
C LEU A 107 -0.96 19.94 -4.36
N ASP A 108 -1.76 19.04 -3.78
CA ASP A 108 -1.24 17.88 -3.05
C ASP A 108 -0.57 16.87 -4.00
N ALA A 109 -1.10 16.73 -5.22
CA ALA A 109 -0.48 15.92 -6.27
C ALA A 109 0.88 16.49 -6.71
N GLU A 110 1.00 17.81 -6.87
CA GLU A 110 2.27 18.48 -7.17
C GLU A 110 3.30 18.27 -6.07
N VAL A 111 2.91 18.45 -4.81
CA VAL A 111 3.79 18.18 -3.64
C VAL A 111 4.26 16.73 -3.65
N SER A 112 3.35 15.77 -3.85
CA SER A 112 3.69 14.34 -3.89
C SER A 112 4.59 14.00 -5.07
N SER A 113 4.37 14.61 -6.23
CA SER A 113 5.23 14.44 -7.40
C SER A 113 6.64 14.99 -7.15
N ALA A 114 6.77 16.14 -6.50
CA ALA A 114 8.07 16.70 -6.13
C ALA A 114 8.82 15.79 -5.16
N GLN A 115 8.14 15.25 -4.14
CA GLN A 115 8.71 14.30 -3.18
C GLN A 115 9.14 12.99 -3.86
N PHE A 116 8.36 12.47 -4.81
CA PHE A 116 8.77 11.32 -5.61
C PHE A 116 10.11 11.56 -6.34
N ILE A 117 10.26 12.71 -6.99
CA ILE A 117 11.49 13.07 -7.71
C ILE A 117 12.67 13.18 -6.73
N GLN A 118 12.45 13.82 -5.57
CA GLN A 118 13.47 13.98 -4.54
C GLN A 118 13.97 12.62 -4.03
N GLU A 119 13.08 11.72 -3.63
CA GLU A 119 13.43 10.38 -3.14
C GLU A 119 14.12 9.56 -4.24
N ARG A 120 13.67 9.66 -5.50
CA ARG A 120 14.29 8.96 -6.63
C ARG A 120 15.73 9.43 -6.88
N ASN A 121 16.01 10.72 -6.73
CA ASN A 121 17.35 11.25 -6.90
C ASN A 121 18.31 10.71 -5.82
N GLN A 122 17.83 10.56 -4.58
CA GLN A 122 18.62 9.95 -3.49
C GLN A 122 19.01 8.49 -3.78
N ILE A 123 18.24 7.75 -4.56
CA ILE A 123 18.59 6.38 -4.98
C ILE A 123 19.82 6.39 -5.90
N GLY A 124 19.88 7.36 -6.82
CA GLY A 124 20.95 7.48 -7.82
C GLY A 124 22.26 8.06 -7.27
N GLU A 125 22.22 8.70 -6.11
CA GLU A 125 23.41 9.28 -5.45
C GLU A 125 24.18 8.28 -4.56
N ILE A 126 23.65 7.06 -4.35
CA ILE A 126 24.25 6.01 -3.50
C ILE A 126 25.12 5.02 -4.31
N SER A 127 25.30 5.24 -5.63
CA SER A 127 26.17 4.43 -6.51
C SER A 127 27.58 5.02 -6.65
#